data_AF-A0A925N0K4-F1
#
_entry.id   AF-A0A925N0K4-F1
#
_cell.length_a   1.000
_cell.length_b   1.000
_cell.length_c   1.000
_cell.angle_alpha   90.00
_cell.angle_beta   90.00
_cell.angle_gamma   90.00
#
_symmetry.space_group_name_H-M   'P 1'
#
loop_
_entity.id
_entity.type
_entity.pdbx_description
1 polymer ?
#
loop_
_entity_poly.entity_id
_entity_poly.type
_entity_poly.pdbx_seq_one_letter_code
_entity_poly.pdbx_strand_id
1 'polypeptide(L)'
;MFERPALVAHARASIARGSRSFALAARLFDRATRERAQLLYAWCRRCDDLADGQALGHGMSEVADPGARLAVIRDFTARALTG
;
A
#
# COMPACT_ATOMS: atom_id res chain seq x y z
N MET A 1 -0.25 2.92 18.89
CA MET A 1 0.80 2.84 17.85
C MET A 1 0.77 1.43 17.28
N PHE A 2 0.85 1.23 15.96
CA PHE A 2 0.88 -0.13 15.41
C PHE A 2 2.30 -0.70 15.52
N GLU A 3 2.41 -1.91 16.04
CA GLU A 3 3.68 -2.63 16.11
C GLU A 3 4.16 -3.01 14.70
N ARG A 4 5.46 -2.83 14.42
CA ARG A 4 6.06 -3.15 13.10
C ARG A 4 5.69 -4.54 12.58
N PRO A 5 5.70 -5.62 13.38
CA PRO A 5 5.30 -6.95 12.91
C PRO A 5 3.86 -7.00 12.38
N ALA A 6 2.92 -6.28 13.01
CA ALA A 6 1.53 -6.22 12.57
C ALA A 6 1.40 -5.49 11.22
N LEU A 7 2.13 -4.39 11.03
CA LEU A 7 2.19 -3.67 9.76
C LEU A 7 2.75 -4.55 8.64
N VAL A 8 3.83 -5.27 8.91
CA VAL A 8 4.44 -6.20 7.94
C VAL A 8 3.49 -7.36 7.60
N ALA A 9 2.78 -7.90 8.59
CA ALA A 9 1.79 -8.96 8.36
C ALA A 9 0.63 -8.48 7.48
N HIS A 10 0.12 -7.27 7.74
CA HIS A 10 -0.89 -6.64 6.89
C HIS A 10 -0.38 -6.44 5.46
N ALA A 11 0.83 -5.88 5.30
CA ALA A 11 1.42 -5.63 4.00
C ALA A 11 1.64 -6.92 3.18
N ARG A 12 2.04 -8.02 3.86
CA ARG A 12 2.13 -9.36 3.26
C ARG A 12 0.78 -9.85 2.75
N ALA A 13 -0.29 -9.66 3.51
CA ALA A 13 -1.63 -10.03 3.08
C ALA A 13 -2.11 -9.16 1.90
N SER A 14 -1.82 -7.86 1.93
CA SER A 14 -2.19 -6.92 0.87
C SER A 14 -1.51 -7.23 -0.46
N ILE A 15 -0.19 -7.48 -0.47
CA ILE A 15 0.52 -7.84 -1.70
C ILE A 15 0.08 -9.20 -2.26
N ALA A 16 -0.20 -10.18 -1.41
CA ALA A 16 -0.68 -11.49 -1.84
C ALA A 16 -2.04 -11.42 -2.54
N ARG A 17 -2.90 -10.48 -2.14
CA ARG A 17 -4.23 -10.27 -2.73
C ARG A 17 -4.19 -9.33 -3.94
N GLY A 18 -3.41 -8.25 -3.87
CA GLY A 18 -3.39 -7.21 -4.89
C GLY A 18 -2.44 -7.48 -6.06
N SER A 19 -1.43 -8.35 -5.90
CA SER A 19 -0.54 -8.71 -7.01
C SER A 19 0.27 -9.99 -6.79
N ARG A 20 -0.11 -11.05 -7.50
CA ARG A 20 0.60 -12.34 -7.48
C ARG A 20 2.04 -12.23 -7.98
N SER A 21 2.31 -11.43 -9.01
CA SER A 21 3.64 -11.26 -9.59
C SER A 21 4.59 -10.56 -8.62
N PHE A 22 4.16 -9.44 -8.02
CA PHE A 22 4.97 -8.73 -7.03
C PHE A 22 5.16 -9.53 -5.75
N ALA A 23 4.13 -10.26 -5.29
CA ALA A 23 4.27 -11.16 -4.14
C ALA A 23 5.33 -12.25 -4.37
N LEU A 24 5.41 -12.79 -5.59
CA LEU A 24 6.45 -13.74 -5.98
C LEU A 24 7.83 -13.06 -6.07
N ALA A 25 7.93 -11.93 -6.77
CA ALA A 25 9.19 -11.20 -6.96
C ALA A 25 9.80 -10.74 -5.62
N ALA A 26 8.97 -10.33 -4.66
CA ALA A 26 9.42 -9.93 -3.33
C ALA A 26 10.17 -11.05 -2.58
N ARG A 27 9.96 -12.32 -2.94
CA ARG A 27 10.68 -13.47 -2.35
C ARG A 27 12.16 -13.53 -2.74
N LEU A 28 12.57 -12.83 -3.79
CA LEU A 28 13.97 -12.73 -4.22
C LEU A 28 14.82 -11.88 -3.27
N PHE A 29 14.21 -11.01 -2.47
CA PHE A 29 14.89 -10.18 -1.50
C PHE A 29 15.19 -10.92 -0.18
N ASP A 30 16.24 -10.48 0.52
CA ASP A 30 16.47 -10.81 1.92
C ASP A 30 15.27 -10.38 2.79
N ARG A 31 15.20 -10.89 4.02
CA ARG A 31 14.04 -10.63 4.90
C ARG A 31 13.78 -9.15 5.12
N ALA A 32 14.80 -8.35 5.43
CA ALA A 32 14.63 -6.95 5.77
C ALA A 32 14.17 -6.14 4.56
N THR A 33 14.77 -6.40 3.40
CA THR A 33 14.39 -5.72 2.14
C THR A 33 13.01 -6.16 1.67
N ARG A 34 12.67 -7.45 1.78
CA ARG A 34 11.33 -7.97 1.47
C ARG A 34 10.26 -7.29 2.31
N GLU A 35 10.46 -7.15 3.61
CA GLU A 35 9.49 -6.50 4.50
C GLU A 35 9.29 -5.02 4.14
N ARG A 36 10.37 -4.29 3.81
CA ARG A 36 10.29 -2.90 3.35
C ARG A 36 9.55 -2.78 2.01
N ALA A 37 9.86 -3.66 1.05
CA ALA A 37 9.18 -3.69 -0.25
C ALA A 37 7.69 -4.00 -0.11
N GLN A 38 7.32 -4.90 0.80
CA GLN A 38 5.92 -5.22 1.11
C GLN A 38 5.19 -4.00 1.69
N LEU A 39 5.79 -3.30 2.66
CA LEU A 39 5.23 -2.07 3.23
C LEU A 39 5.04 -0.99 2.16
N LEU A 40 6.04 -0.76 1.31
CA LEU A 40 5.96 0.18 0.20
C LEU A 40 4.85 -0.18 -0.77
N TYR A 41 4.77 -1.46 -1.18
CA TYR A 41 3.70 -1.94 -2.05
C TYR A 41 2.31 -1.69 -1.44
N ALA A 42 2.13 -2.01 -0.15
CA ALA A 42 0.85 -1.83 0.53
C ALA A 42 0.43 -0.35 0.56
N TRP A 43 1.37 0.57 0.73
CA TRP A 43 1.10 2.00 0.63
C TRP A 43 0.73 2.42 -0.80
N CYS A 44 1.52 2.02 -1.81
CA CYS A 44 1.22 2.33 -3.22
C CYS A 44 -0.16 1.81 -3.63
N ARG A 45 -0.52 0.57 -3.26
CA ARG A 45 -1.85 0.01 -3.52
C ARG A 45 -2.96 0.84 -2.87
N ARG A 46 -2.74 1.34 -1.65
CA ARG A 46 -3.71 2.22 -1.00
C ARG A 46 -3.87 3.56 -1.72
N CYS A 47 -2.78 4.11 -2.27
CA CYS A 47 -2.83 5.31 -3.09
C CYS A 47 -3.65 5.06 -4.37
N ASP A 48 -3.38 3.97 -5.08
CA ASP A 48 -4.15 3.57 -6.28
C ASP A 48 -5.65 3.43 -5.94
N ASP A 49 -5.96 2.71 -4.85
CA ASP A 49 -7.34 2.52 -4.39
C ASP A 49 -8.06 3.85 -4.11
N LEU A 50 -7.36 4.83 -3.54
CA LEU A 50 -7.91 6.16 -3.27
C LEU A 50 -8.05 7.02 -4.53
N ALA A 51 -7.09 6.93 -5.45
CA ALA A 51 -7.03 7.75 -6.65
C ALA A 51 -8.00 7.26 -7.74
N ASP A 52 -8.14 5.94 -7.87
CA ASP A 52 -8.92 5.29 -8.94
C ASP A 52 -10.31 4.81 -8.47
N GLY A 53 -10.65 5.07 -7.21
CA GLY A 53 -11.89 4.56 -6.60
C GLY A 53 -11.93 3.04 -6.49
N GLN A 54 -10.77 2.38 -6.50
CA GLN A 54 -10.67 0.91 -6.46
C GLN A 54 -10.74 0.38 -5.02
N ALA A 55 -11.01 -0.93 -4.93
CA ALA A 55 -10.76 -1.73 -3.74
C ALA A 55 -9.75 -2.85 -4.09
N LEU A 56 -8.57 -2.80 -3.51
CA LEU A 56 -7.48 -3.77 -3.76
C LEU A 56 -7.12 -3.93 -5.25
N GLY A 57 -7.19 -2.84 -6.02
CA GLY A 57 -6.92 -2.86 -7.46
C GLY A 57 -8.09 -3.31 -8.34
N HIS A 58 -9.30 -3.43 -7.78
CA HIS A 58 -10.49 -3.86 -8.51
C HIS A 58 -11.60 -2.80 -8.45
N GLY A 59 -12.46 -2.80 -9.48
CA GLY A 59 -13.69 -2.01 -9.48
C GLY A 59 -13.46 -0.50 -9.58
N MET A 60 -12.64 -0.07 -10.54
CA MET A 60 -12.44 1.36 -10.82
C MET A 60 -13.77 2.08 -10.94
N SER A 61 -13.86 3.24 -10.30
CA SER A 61 -15.04 4.08 -10.33
C SER A 61 -14.65 5.54 -10.41
N GLU A 62 -15.56 6.37 -10.89
CA GLU A 62 -15.36 7.81 -10.88
C GLU A 62 -15.17 8.34 -9.45
N VAL A 63 -14.15 9.18 -9.27
CA VAL A 63 -13.84 9.83 -7.99
C VAL A 63 -14.39 11.25 -8.02
N ALA A 64 -15.44 11.50 -7.24
CA ALA A 64 -16.14 12.78 -7.21
C ALA A 64 -15.27 13.98 -6.79
N ASP A 65 -14.29 13.77 -5.91
CA ASP A 65 -13.34 14.81 -5.48
C ASP A 65 -11.90 14.27 -5.46
N PRO A 66 -11.19 14.33 -6.60
CA PRO A 66 -9.80 13.89 -6.69
C PRO A 66 -8.84 14.74 -5.82
N GLY A 67 -9.16 16.02 -5.61
CA GLY A 67 -8.36 16.93 -4.80
C GLY A 67 -8.33 16.52 -3.32
N ALA A 68 -9.49 16.18 -2.76
CA ALA A 68 -9.58 15.65 -1.40
C ALA A 68 -8.84 14.31 -1.25
N ARG A 69 -8.91 13.41 -2.24
CA ARG A 69 -8.16 12.13 -2.20
C ARG A 69 -6.65 12.37 -2.20
N LEU A 70 -6.17 13.27 -3.05
CA LEU A 70 -4.75 13.64 -3.09
C LEU A 70 -4.28 14.26 -1.78
N ALA A 71 -5.10 15.12 -1.15
CA ALA A 71 -4.78 15.69 0.16
C ALA A 71 -4.61 14.60 1.23
N VAL A 72 -5.50 13.58 1.24
CA VAL A 72 -5.37 12.42 2.15
C VAL A 72 -4.09 11.62 1.89
N ILE A 73 -3.76 11.36 0.62
CA ILE A 73 -2.52 10.65 0.25
C ILE A 73 -1.29 11.43 0.75
N ARG A 74 -1.27 12.74 0.58
CA ARG A 74 -0.17 13.61 1.06
C ARG A 74 -0.05 13.61 2.57
N ASP A 75 -1.15 13.75 3.31
CA ASP A 75 -1.15 13.73 4.78
C ASP A 75 -0.57 12.42 5.33
N PHE A 76 -1.07 11.27 4.85
CA PHE A 76 -0.60 9.97 5.32
C PHE A 76 0.86 9.69 4.92
N THR A 77 1.29 10.15 3.74
CA THR A 77 2.70 10.05 3.34
C THR A 77 3.58 10.88 4.27
N ALA A 78 3.20 12.12 4.57
CA ALA A 78 3.95 13.00 5.47
C ALA A 78 4.07 12.36 6.86
N ARG A 79 2.95 11.86 7.42
CA ARG A 79 2.91 11.17 8.71
C ARG A 79 3.79 9.92 8.74
N ALA A 80 3.82 9.15 7.65
CA ALA A 80 4.68 7.96 7.58
C ALA A 80 6.17 8.30 7.55
N LEU A 81 6.54 9.47 7.01
CA LEU A 81 7.94 9.92 6.92
C LEU A 81 8.44 10.59 8.20
N THR A 82 7.54 11.15 9.03
CA THR A 82 7.91 11.83 10.27
C THR A 82 8.12 10.90 11.48
N GLY A 83 7.81 9.61 11.35
CA GLY A 83 7.88 8.63 12.45
C GLY A 83 6.76 8.77 13.47
#